data_AF-A0A2U3B2Q3-F1
#
_entry.id   AF-A0A2U3B2Q3-F1
#
_cell.length_a   1.000
_cell.length_b   1.000
_cell.length_c   1.000
_cell.angle_alpha   90.00
_cell.angle_beta   90.00
_cell.angle_gamma   90.00
#
_symmetry.space_group_name_H-M   'P 1'
#
loop_
_entity.id
_entity.type
_entity.pdbx_description
1 polymer ?
#
loop_
_entity_poly.entity_id
_entity_poly.type
_entity_poly.pdbx_seq_one_letter_code
_entity_poly.pdbx_strand_id
1 'polypeptide(L)'
;MIKFFRKIRQNLLMENKTGKYLKYAIGEIVLVVIGILIALQVSNWNTNRIDNQELQKSLENLHTEFTINQQIISKAIKANDSVIKTGKHLINLMNLEREILISENTDKLLFDIFENGSLEVTENSILEILQSNKLQKIKNDSLKSLILEWTQKRSRIAITEKSFAEKSQYLVRYLMKRYPLKNLDAYGVLQWKESSTIEIDKYLIFYDIEFENIIDDYLYNIVSFNIRLQSLKANVDQIIKYSDKNNNLN
;
A
#
# COMPACT_ATOMS: atom_id res chain seq x y z
N MET A 1 -40.61 -36.96 -21.72
CA MET A 1 -39.67 -37.59 -22.68
C MET A 1 -39.37 -39.06 -22.38
N ILE A 2 -39.04 -39.47 -21.16
CA ILE A 2 -38.67 -40.86 -20.81
C ILE A 2 -39.74 -41.91 -21.24
N LYS A 3 -41.04 -41.63 -21.10
CA LYS A 3 -42.11 -42.59 -21.47
C LYS A 3 -42.22 -42.84 -22.98
N PHE A 4 -41.86 -41.87 -23.82
CA PHE A 4 -41.96 -41.97 -25.28
C PHE A 4 -40.81 -42.83 -25.84
N PHE A 5 -39.57 -42.55 -25.42
CA PHE A 5 -38.40 -43.36 -25.77
C PHE A 5 -38.47 -44.78 -25.19
N ARG A 6 -39.07 -44.95 -23.99
CA ARG A 6 -39.33 -46.27 -23.40
C ARG A 6 -40.25 -47.14 -24.26
N LYS A 7 -41.32 -46.56 -24.82
CA LYS A 7 -42.30 -47.29 -25.64
C LYS A 7 -41.71 -47.70 -27.01
N ILE A 8 -40.86 -46.85 -27.58
CA ILE A 8 -40.11 -47.14 -28.82
C ILE A 8 -39.08 -48.26 -28.59
N ARG A 9 -38.35 -48.25 -27.46
CA ARG A 9 -37.42 -49.35 -27.11
C ARG A 9 -38.12 -50.70 -26.98
N GLN A 10 -39.26 -50.74 -26.29
CA GLN A 10 -40.03 -51.97 -26.11
C GLN A 10 -40.51 -52.54 -27.45
N ASN A 11 -41.01 -51.69 -28.35
CA ASN A 11 -41.45 -52.13 -29.68
C ASN A 11 -40.29 -52.63 -30.57
N LEU A 12 -39.12 -51.98 -30.52
CA LEU A 12 -37.95 -52.40 -31.33
C LEU A 12 -37.30 -53.71 -30.84
N LEU A 13 -37.39 -54.02 -29.54
CA LEU A 13 -36.95 -55.28 -28.95
C LEU A 13 -37.90 -56.44 -29.29
N MET A 14 -39.22 -56.19 -29.34
CA MET A 14 -40.22 -57.21 -29.71
C MET A 14 -40.16 -57.63 -31.19
N GLU A 15 -39.61 -56.80 -32.08
CA GLU A 15 -39.52 -57.08 -33.52
C GLU A 15 -38.20 -57.76 -33.98
N ASN A 16 -37.35 -58.27 -33.08
CA ASN A 16 -36.02 -58.86 -33.41
C ASN A 16 -35.05 -57.90 -34.16
N LYS A 17 -35.25 -56.57 -34.06
CA LYS A 17 -34.44 -55.55 -34.76
C LYS A 17 -33.31 -54.98 -33.88
N THR A 18 -32.45 -55.85 -33.35
CA THR A 18 -31.32 -55.50 -32.44
C THR A 18 -30.40 -54.42 -33.02
N GLY A 19 -30.12 -54.43 -34.33
CA GLY A 19 -29.29 -53.39 -34.99
C GLY A 19 -29.94 -52.00 -35.03
N LYS A 20 -31.28 -51.90 -35.12
CA LYS A 20 -31.99 -50.61 -35.03
C LYS A 20 -32.06 -50.12 -33.58
N TYR A 21 -32.24 -51.04 -32.63
CA TYR A 21 -32.22 -50.74 -31.20
C TYR A 21 -30.89 -50.10 -30.76
N LEU A 22 -29.74 -50.65 -31.18
CA LEU A 22 -28.42 -50.08 -30.86
C LEU A 22 -28.25 -48.66 -31.40
N LYS A 23 -28.66 -48.39 -32.66
CA LYS A 23 -28.60 -47.05 -33.26
C LYS A 23 -29.44 -46.03 -32.49
N TYR A 24 -30.64 -46.41 -32.04
CA TYR A 24 -31.50 -45.55 -31.24
C TYR A 24 -30.96 -45.31 -29.82
N ALA A 25 -30.41 -46.34 -29.17
CA ALA A 25 -29.80 -46.21 -27.85
C ALA A 25 -28.56 -45.30 -27.87
N ILE A 26 -27.72 -45.40 -28.91
CA ILE A 26 -26.58 -44.50 -29.12
C ILE A 26 -27.08 -43.06 -29.33
N GLY A 27 -28.12 -42.85 -30.14
CA GLY A 27 -28.71 -41.53 -30.34
C GLY A 27 -29.21 -40.90 -29.03
N GLU A 28 -29.85 -41.69 -28.16
CA GLU A 28 -30.32 -41.24 -26.85
C GLU A 28 -29.15 -40.86 -25.92
N ILE A 29 -28.08 -41.67 -25.89
CA ILE A 29 -26.87 -41.36 -25.12
C ILE A 29 -26.23 -40.05 -25.61
N VAL A 30 -26.07 -39.89 -26.93
CA VAL A 30 -25.50 -38.66 -27.52
C VAL A 30 -26.35 -37.44 -27.16
N LEU A 31 -27.67 -37.56 -27.21
CA LEU A 31 -28.59 -36.45 -26.89
C LEU A 31 -28.53 -36.09 -25.40
N VAL A 32 -28.44 -37.08 -24.50
CA VAL A 32 -28.22 -36.85 -23.06
C VAL A 32 -26.86 -36.20 -22.80
N VAL A 33 -25.79 -36.68 -23.45
CA VAL A 33 -24.44 -36.10 -23.33
C VAL A 33 -24.43 -34.65 -23.78
N ILE A 34 -25.05 -34.31 -24.93
CA ILE A 34 -25.20 -32.92 -25.39
C ILE A 34 -25.96 -32.09 -24.36
N GLY A 35 -27.04 -32.62 -23.78
CA GLY A 35 -27.80 -31.94 -22.73
C GLY A 35 -26.95 -31.63 -21.49
N ILE A 36 -26.14 -32.59 -21.04
CA ILE A 36 -25.21 -32.41 -19.91
C ILE A 36 -24.13 -31.37 -20.24
N LEU A 37 -23.55 -31.44 -21.44
CA LEU A 37 -22.53 -30.49 -21.87
C LEU A 37 -23.08 -29.06 -21.94
N ILE A 38 -24.29 -28.86 -22.47
CA ILE A 38 -24.95 -27.55 -22.49
C ILE A 38 -25.21 -27.07 -21.06
N ALA A 39 -25.72 -27.93 -20.17
CA ALA A 39 -25.96 -27.57 -18.77
C ALA A 39 -24.66 -27.16 -18.05
N LEU A 40 -23.57 -27.90 -18.26
CA LEU A 40 -22.24 -27.56 -17.74
C LEU A 40 -21.72 -26.25 -18.32
N GLN A 41 -21.90 -26.00 -19.63
CA GLN A 41 -21.49 -24.76 -20.26
C GLN A 41 -22.25 -23.55 -19.70
N VAL A 42 -23.57 -23.65 -19.54
CA VAL A 42 -24.40 -22.58 -18.97
C VAL A 42 -24.01 -22.31 -17.50
N SER A 43 -23.76 -23.36 -16.72
CA SER A 43 -23.30 -23.24 -15.34
C SER A 43 -21.92 -22.55 -15.26
N ASN A 44 -20.95 -23.00 -16.04
CA ASN A 44 -19.61 -22.41 -16.10
C ASN A 44 -19.66 -20.94 -16.56
N TRP A 45 -20.50 -20.62 -17.55
CA TRP A 45 -20.67 -19.24 -18.03
C TRP A 45 -21.26 -18.33 -16.94
N ASN A 46 -22.27 -18.79 -16.20
CA ASN A 46 -22.84 -18.00 -15.09
C ASN A 46 -21.82 -17.81 -13.94
N THR A 47 -21.06 -18.85 -13.58
CA THR A 47 -19.99 -18.75 -12.56
C THR A 47 -18.91 -17.76 -13.01
N ASN A 48 -18.42 -17.88 -14.24
CA ASN A 48 -17.43 -16.94 -14.80
C ASN A 48 -17.96 -15.50 -14.83
N ARG A 49 -19.25 -15.31 -15.13
CA ARG A 49 -19.88 -13.98 -15.10
C ARG A 49 -19.87 -13.38 -13.68
N ILE A 50 -20.25 -14.16 -12.68
CA ILE A 50 -20.26 -13.73 -11.27
C ILE A 50 -18.83 -13.42 -10.81
N ASP A 51 -17.88 -14.31 -11.09
CA ASP A 51 -16.46 -14.12 -10.76
C ASP A 51 -15.88 -12.83 -11.36
N ASN A 52 -16.21 -12.55 -12.62
CA ASN A 52 -15.76 -11.32 -13.28
C ASN A 52 -16.39 -10.07 -12.67
N GLN A 53 -17.66 -10.13 -12.25
CA GLN A 53 -18.31 -9.01 -11.56
C GLN A 53 -17.68 -8.74 -10.19
N GLU A 54 -17.35 -9.78 -9.44
CA GLU A 54 -16.64 -9.64 -8.15
C GLU A 54 -15.22 -9.12 -8.33
N LEU A 55 -14.49 -9.62 -9.33
CA LEU A 55 -13.16 -9.10 -9.67
C LEU A 55 -13.22 -7.62 -10.03
N GLN A 56 -14.19 -7.22 -10.85
CA GLN A 56 -14.36 -5.83 -11.27
C GLN A 56 -14.60 -4.91 -10.06
N LYS A 57 -15.46 -5.33 -9.13
CA LYS A 57 -15.69 -4.60 -7.87
C LYS A 57 -14.42 -4.51 -7.03
N SER A 58 -13.63 -5.59 -6.98
CA SER A 58 -12.36 -5.61 -6.25
C SER A 58 -11.34 -4.63 -6.86
N LEU A 59 -11.30 -4.52 -8.19
CA LEU A 59 -10.44 -3.57 -8.89
C LEU A 59 -10.88 -2.11 -8.70
N GLU A 60 -12.18 -1.85 -8.60
CA GLU A 60 -12.71 -0.51 -8.27
C GLU A 60 -12.35 -0.09 -6.83
N ASN A 61 -12.47 -1.03 -5.88
CA ASN A 61 -12.03 -0.81 -4.51
C ASN A 61 -10.52 -0.55 -4.45
N LEU A 62 -9.72 -1.36 -5.16
CA LEU A 62 -8.28 -1.17 -5.29
C LEU A 62 -7.94 0.22 -5.84
N HIS A 63 -8.59 0.64 -6.92
CA HIS A 63 -8.37 1.97 -7.51
C HIS A 63 -8.65 3.10 -6.53
N THR A 64 -9.77 3.01 -5.82
CA THR A 64 -10.20 4.00 -4.82
C THR A 64 -9.20 4.05 -3.65
N GLU A 65 -8.84 2.89 -3.11
CA GLU A 65 -7.87 2.74 -2.02
C GLU A 65 -6.50 3.32 -2.41
N PHE A 66 -6.03 3.02 -3.62
CA PHE A 66 -4.73 3.51 -4.10
C PHE A 66 -4.72 5.01 -4.36
N THR A 67 -5.86 5.60 -4.75
CA THR A 67 -6.02 7.05 -4.87
C THR A 67 -5.88 7.74 -3.51
N ILE A 68 -6.42 7.15 -2.45
CA ILE A 68 -6.25 7.63 -1.07
C ILE A 68 -4.79 7.46 -0.63
N ASN A 69 -4.20 6.28 -0.85
CA ASN A 69 -2.80 6.01 -0.52
C ASN A 69 -1.84 6.98 -1.21
N GLN A 70 -2.10 7.36 -2.47
CA GLN A 70 -1.31 8.35 -3.19
C GLN A 70 -1.27 9.70 -2.46
N GLN A 71 -2.40 10.15 -1.91
CA GLN A 71 -2.48 11.40 -1.15
C GLN A 71 -1.71 11.30 0.16
N ILE A 72 -1.82 10.18 0.87
CA ILE A 72 -1.10 9.91 2.12
C ILE A 72 0.41 9.95 1.87
N ILE A 73 0.88 9.20 0.87
CA ILE A 73 2.30 9.17 0.49
C ILE A 73 2.80 10.56 0.10
N SER A 74 1.99 11.32 -0.66
CA SER A 74 2.37 12.68 -1.08
C SER A 74 2.48 13.65 0.09
N LYS A 75 1.61 13.51 1.11
CA LYS A 75 1.71 14.30 2.35
C LYS A 75 2.95 13.92 3.14
N ALA A 76 3.25 12.63 3.27
CA ALA A 76 4.43 12.16 3.98
C ALA A 76 5.73 12.66 3.32
N ILE A 77 5.81 12.62 1.98
CA ILE A 77 6.96 13.16 1.23
C ILE A 77 7.15 14.66 1.52
N LYS A 78 6.07 15.45 1.46
CA LYS A 78 6.14 16.90 1.73
C LYS A 78 6.58 17.22 3.16
N ALA A 79 6.09 16.47 4.14
CA ALA A 79 6.51 16.62 5.53
C ALA A 79 8.02 16.32 5.66
N ASN A 80 8.48 15.22 5.07
CA ASN A 80 9.89 14.84 5.08
C ASN A 80 10.77 15.87 4.37
N ASP A 81 10.34 16.46 3.26
CA ASP A 81 11.07 17.53 2.58
C ASP A 81 11.26 18.76 3.48
N SER A 82 10.24 19.09 4.28
CA SER A 82 10.32 20.17 5.28
C SER A 82 11.34 19.83 6.37
N VAL A 83 11.29 18.61 6.91
CA VAL A 83 12.25 18.14 7.92
C VAL A 83 13.68 18.13 7.38
N ILE A 84 13.90 17.67 6.14
CA ILE A 84 15.22 17.69 5.49
C ILE A 84 15.74 19.12 5.39
N LYS A 85 14.89 20.08 5.04
CA LYS A 85 15.27 21.50 4.99
C LYS A 85 15.64 22.02 6.38
N THR A 86 14.83 21.70 7.39
CA THR A 86 15.08 22.10 8.79
C THR A 86 16.38 21.50 9.33
N GLY A 87 16.63 20.20 9.13
CA GLY A 87 17.86 19.56 9.58
C GLY A 87 19.10 20.13 8.88
N LYS A 88 19.03 20.42 7.58
CA LYS A 88 20.12 21.13 6.88
C LYS A 88 20.36 22.53 7.44
N HIS A 89 19.31 23.23 7.84
CA HIS A 89 19.45 24.53 8.52
C HIS A 89 20.14 24.36 9.87
N LEU A 90 19.73 23.39 10.68
CA LEU A 90 20.38 23.07 11.96
C LEU A 90 21.87 22.75 11.80
N ILE A 91 22.25 21.96 10.78
CA ILE A 91 23.66 21.69 10.47
C ILE A 91 24.42 22.99 10.11
N ASN A 92 23.81 23.89 9.35
CA ASN A 92 24.45 25.16 8.98
C ASN A 92 24.60 26.12 10.16
N LEU A 93 23.89 25.89 11.28
CA LEU A 93 24.06 26.65 12.52
C LEU A 93 25.23 26.12 13.37
N MET A 94 25.81 24.96 13.04
CA MET A 94 26.91 24.40 13.81
C MET A 94 28.11 25.32 13.81
N ASN A 95 28.71 25.50 14.99
CA ASN A 95 29.91 26.29 15.22
C ASN A 95 29.83 27.77 14.75
N LEU A 96 28.63 28.33 14.64
CA LEU A 96 28.45 29.76 14.38
C LEU A 96 28.63 30.62 15.64
N GLU A 97 28.80 31.93 15.44
CA GLU A 97 28.83 32.90 16.54
C GLU A 97 27.54 32.88 17.36
N ARG A 98 27.65 33.13 18.66
CA ARG A 98 26.54 33.01 19.61
C ARG A 98 25.41 33.99 19.29
N GLU A 99 25.74 35.17 18.81
CA GLU A 99 24.82 36.20 18.37
C GLU A 99 23.91 35.70 17.24
N ILE A 100 24.47 34.92 16.31
CA ILE A 100 23.70 34.31 15.21
C ILE A 100 22.75 33.26 15.77
N LEU A 101 23.22 32.37 16.65
CA LEU A 101 22.39 31.34 17.27
C LEU A 101 21.21 31.92 18.07
N ILE A 102 21.44 33.02 18.79
CA ILE A 102 20.40 33.72 19.57
C ILE A 102 19.35 34.37 18.66
N SER A 103 19.74 34.78 17.45
CA SER A 103 18.82 35.36 16.46
C SER A 103 17.89 34.31 15.82
N GLU A 104 18.23 33.03 15.95
CA GLU A 104 17.45 31.91 15.41
C GLU A 104 16.42 31.39 16.41
N ASN A 105 15.28 30.93 15.90
CA ASN A 105 14.30 30.24 16.72
C ASN A 105 14.63 28.75 16.85
N THR A 106 15.70 28.44 17.60
CA THR A 106 16.22 27.07 17.76
C THR A 106 15.20 26.11 18.39
N ASP A 107 14.30 26.62 19.25
CA ASP A 107 13.24 25.81 19.86
C ASP A 107 12.26 25.29 18.79
N LYS A 108 11.87 26.16 17.86
CA LYS A 108 11.04 25.77 16.72
C LYS A 108 11.77 24.84 15.77
N LEU A 109 13.03 25.13 15.43
CA LEU A 109 13.80 24.28 14.50
C LEU A 109 13.96 22.86 15.04
N LEU A 110 14.24 22.71 16.34
CA LEU A 110 14.33 21.40 16.98
C LEU A 110 12.98 20.73 17.16
N PHE A 111 11.88 21.47 17.23
CA PHE A 111 10.54 20.88 17.17
C PHE A 111 10.23 20.37 15.77
N ASP A 112 10.42 21.23 14.76
CA ASP A 112 10.10 20.95 13.34
C ASP A 112 10.91 19.77 12.79
N ILE A 113 12.07 19.42 13.36
CA ILE A 113 12.82 18.23 12.93
C ILE A 113 12.09 16.91 13.27
N PHE A 114 11.21 16.90 14.28
CA PHE A 114 10.45 15.71 14.65
C PHE A 114 9.15 15.55 13.84
N GLU A 115 8.72 16.59 13.11
CA GLU A 115 7.47 16.64 12.33
C GLU A 115 7.58 15.93 10.97
N ASN A 116 8.14 14.71 10.98
CA ASN A 116 8.27 13.86 9.81
C ASN A 116 6.94 13.21 9.42
N GLY A 117 6.85 12.78 8.16
CA GLY A 117 5.64 12.18 7.60
C GLY A 117 5.42 10.73 8.02
N SER A 118 4.35 10.47 8.79
CA SER A 118 3.83 9.12 9.04
C SER A 118 3.25 8.49 7.76
N LEU A 119 3.48 7.19 7.57
CA LEU A 119 2.96 6.44 6.42
C LEU A 119 1.85 5.46 6.83
N GLU A 120 0.63 5.98 6.98
CA GLU A 120 -0.56 5.22 7.37
C GLU A 120 -1.41 4.82 6.16
N VAL A 121 -0.86 3.99 5.26
CA VAL A 121 -1.58 3.51 4.07
C VAL A 121 -2.53 2.36 4.40
N THR A 122 -3.60 2.23 3.62
CA THR A 122 -4.54 1.10 3.68
C THR A 122 -4.16 0.02 2.67
N GLU A 123 -4.33 -1.25 3.05
CA GLU A 123 -3.95 -2.40 2.19
C GLU A 123 -5.06 -3.45 2.05
N ASN A 124 -6.28 -3.15 2.51
CA ASN A 124 -7.37 -4.12 2.58
C ASN A 124 -7.73 -4.70 1.21
N SER A 125 -7.82 -3.83 0.19
CA SER A 125 -8.18 -4.23 -1.17
C SER A 125 -7.09 -5.09 -1.81
N ILE A 126 -5.81 -4.78 -1.55
CA ILE A 126 -4.70 -5.62 -1.98
C ILE A 126 -4.70 -6.97 -1.27
N LEU A 127 -4.91 -6.99 0.05
CA LEU A 127 -4.94 -8.22 0.83
C LEU A 127 -6.07 -9.13 0.35
N GLU A 128 -7.24 -8.57 0.06
CA GLU A 128 -8.34 -9.31 -0.56
C GLU A 128 -7.92 -9.95 -1.88
N ILE A 129 -7.29 -9.19 -2.79
CA ILE A 129 -6.83 -9.69 -4.10
C ILE A 129 -5.76 -10.77 -3.98
N LEU A 130 -4.84 -10.64 -3.01
CA LEU A 130 -3.73 -11.56 -2.79
C LEU A 130 -4.15 -12.86 -2.10
N GLN A 131 -5.08 -12.76 -1.14
CA GLN A 131 -5.54 -13.92 -0.35
C GLN A 131 -6.64 -14.70 -1.07
N SER A 132 -7.44 -14.02 -1.90
CA SER A 132 -8.36 -14.69 -2.80
C SER A 132 -7.63 -15.12 -4.08
N ASN A 133 -8.12 -16.13 -4.78
CA ASN A 133 -7.55 -16.53 -6.07
C ASN A 133 -7.78 -15.49 -7.20
N LYS A 134 -8.06 -14.22 -6.85
CA LYS A 134 -8.38 -13.13 -7.77
C LYS A 134 -7.15 -12.61 -8.52
N LEU A 135 -5.96 -12.65 -7.90
CA LEU A 135 -4.71 -12.25 -8.59
C LEU A 135 -4.50 -13.03 -9.89
N GLN A 136 -4.79 -14.33 -9.90
CA GLN A 136 -4.68 -15.18 -11.11
C GLN A 136 -5.72 -14.82 -12.18
N LYS A 137 -6.88 -14.30 -11.76
CA LYS A 137 -7.99 -13.91 -12.66
C LYS A 137 -7.81 -12.53 -13.28
N ILE A 138 -6.92 -11.69 -12.73
CA ILE A 138 -6.55 -10.42 -13.36
C ILE A 138 -5.94 -10.73 -14.73
N LYS A 139 -6.41 -10.08 -15.80
CA LYS A 139 -5.87 -10.30 -17.14
C LYS A 139 -4.62 -9.44 -17.42
N ASN A 140 -4.56 -8.27 -16.80
CA ASN A 140 -3.47 -7.33 -16.97
C ASN A 140 -2.24 -7.77 -16.16
N ASP A 141 -1.25 -8.36 -16.83
CA ASP A 141 -0.01 -8.80 -16.19
C ASP A 141 0.80 -7.65 -15.59
N SER A 142 0.74 -6.45 -16.17
CA SER A 142 1.40 -5.26 -15.60
C SER A 142 0.79 -4.93 -14.24
N LEU A 143 -0.54 -4.96 -14.11
CA LEU A 143 -1.22 -4.74 -12.83
C LEU A 143 -0.83 -5.78 -11.78
N LYS A 144 -0.73 -7.07 -12.16
CA LYS A 144 -0.26 -8.13 -11.25
C LYS A 144 1.15 -7.83 -10.74
N SER A 145 2.07 -7.52 -11.64
CA SER A 145 3.45 -7.21 -11.29
C SER A 145 3.53 -5.99 -10.37
N LEU A 146 2.75 -4.95 -10.62
CA LEU A 146 2.70 -3.75 -9.78
C LEU A 146 2.16 -4.04 -8.37
N ILE A 147 1.13 -4.88 -8.23
CA ILE A 147 0.60 -5.32 -6.92
C ILE A 147 1.66 -6.10 -6.13
N LEU A 148 2.41 -6.99 -6.80
CA LEU A 148 3.51 -7.71 -6.16
C LEU A 148 4.69 -6.79 -5.81
N GLU A 149 4.98 -5.81 -6.65
CA GLU A 149 6.02 -4.82 -6.37
C GLU A 149 5.62 -3.92 -5.18
N TRP A 150 4.34 -3.54 -5.05
CA TRP A 150 3.81 -2.81 -3.90
C TRP A 150 4.14 -3.53 -2.60
N THR A 151 3.84 -4.83 -2.48
CA THR A 151 4.07 -5.58 -1.23
C THR A 151 5.55 -5.63 -0.87
N GLN A 152 6.43 -5.81 -1.86
CA GLN A 152 7.88 -5.78 -1.65
C GLN A 152 8.36 -4.40 -1.19
N LYS A 153 7.89 -3.31 -1.83
CA LYS A 153 8.26 -1.95 -1.44
C LYS A 153 7.77 -1.62 -0.04
N ARG A 154 6.53 -1.99 0.30
CA ARG A 154 5.96 -1.79 1.63
C ARG A 154 6.78 -2.48 2.72
N SER A 155 7.17 -3.73 2.50
CA SER A 155 8.05 -4.44 3.44
C SER A 155 9.39 -3.71 3.66
N ARG A 156 10.04 -3.24 2.58
CA ARG A 156 11.30 -2.47 2.68
C ARG A 156 11.13 -1.13 3.39
N ILE A 157 10.01 -0.47 3.16
CA ILE A 157 9.67 0.81 3.78
C ILE A 157 9.43 0.63 5.27
N ALA A 158 8.69 -0.40 5.69
CA ALA A 158 8.46 -0.69 7.11
C ALA A 158 9.78 -0.92 7.89
N ILE A 159 10.76 -1.58 7.27
CA ILE A 159 12.10 -1.75 7.86
C ILE A 159 12.81 -0.40 8.02
N THR A 160 12.74 0.45 7.00
CA THR A 160 13.39 1.77 6.99
C THR A 160 12.73 2.72 7.99
N GLU A 161 11.41 2.69 8.09
CA GLU A 161 10.60 3.47 9.04
C GLU A 161 10.96 3.11 10.48
N LYS A 162 11.09 1.82 10.79
CA LYS A 162 11.56 1.37 12.11
C LYS A 162 12.97 1.87 12.42
N SER A 163 13.90 1.73 11.47
CA SER A 163 15.28 2.20 11.65
C SER A 163 15.34 3.71 11.87
N PHE A 164 14.52 4.46 11.14
CA PHE A 164 14.42 5.91 11.29
C PHE A 164 13.83 6.32 12.64
N ALA A 165 12.79 5.63 13.13
CA ALA A 165 12.23 5.87 14.47
C ALA A 165 13.27 5.68 15.58
N GLU A 166 14.18 4.70 15.43
CA GLU A 166 15.31 4.51 16.35
C GLU A 166 16.28 5.71 16.34
N LYS A 167 16.53 6.32 15.16
CA LYS A 167 17.37 7.53 15.06
C LYS A 167 16.74 8.74 15.74
N SER A 168 15.43 8.94 15.55
CA SER A 168 14.67 9.98 16.27
C SER A 168 14.83 9.84 17.79
N GLN A 169 14.85 8.60 18.30
CA GLN A 169 15.01 8.34 19.72
C GLN A 169 16.40 8.74 20.25
N TYR A 170 17.48 8.61 19.46
CA TYR A 170 18.80 9.08 19.86
C TYR A 170 18.84 10.60 20.04
N LEU A 171 18.23 11.34 19.12
CA LEU A 171 18.12 12.79 19.24
C LEU A 171 17.34 13.20 20.49
N VAL A 172 16.19 12.57 20.75
CA VAL A 172 15.42 12.84 21.99
C VAL A 172 16.26 12.57 23.23
N ARG A 173 16.95 11.42 23.30
CA ARG A 173 17.81 11.06 24.46
C ARG A 173 18.96 12.05 24.66
N TYR A 174 19.53 12.56 23.57
CA TYR A 174 20.57 13.58 23.61
C TYR A 174 20.02 14.90 24.16
N LEU A 175 18.88 15.37 23.62
CA LEU A 175 18.24 16.63 23.98
C LEU A 175 17.71 16.63 25.43
N MET A 176 17.17 15.51 25.92
CA MET A 176 16.67 15.38 27.29
C MET A 176 17.67 15.82 28.37
N LYS A 177 18.97 15.74 28.09
CA LYS A 177 20.05 16.11 29.03
C LYS A 177 20.58 17.53 28.82
N ARG A 178 20.27 18.16 27.68
CA ARG A 178 20.99 19.35 27.18
C ARG A 178 20.08 20.46 26.65
N TYR A 179 18.77 20.22 26.55
CA TYR A 179 17.79 21.13 25.96
C TYR A 179 16.46 21.12 26.73
N PRO A 180 15.83 22.27 27.00
CA PRO A 180 14.53 22.31 27.66
C PRO A 180 13.42 21.81 26.73
N LEU A 181 13.04 20.53 26.82
CA LEU A 181 11.99 19.95 25.97
C LEU A 181 10.63 20.67 26.11
N LYS A 182 10.33 21.24 27.29
CA LYS A 182 9.14 22.10 27.49
C LYS A 182 9.07 23.24 26.47
N ASN A 183 10.22 23.79 26.07
CA ASN A 183 10.27 24.87 25.07
C ASN A 183 9.98 24.36 23.65
N LEU A 184 10.40 23.14 23.31
CA LEU A 184 10.05 22.51 22.03
C LEU A 184 8.55 22.22 22.00
N ASP A 185 8.04 21.63 23.08
CA ASP A 185 6.64 21.25 23.23
C ASP A 185 5.66 22.44 23.20
N ALA A 186 6.16 23.67 23.30
CA ALA A 186 5.38 24.89 23.08
C ALA A 186 4.87 25.02 21.64
N TYR A 187 5.56 24.42 20.66
CA TYR A 187 5.16 24.39 19.25
C TYR A 187 4.30 23.18 18.89
N GLY A 188 4.22 22.19 19.78
CA GLY A 188 3.48 20.96 19.59
C GLY A 188 2.09 20.97 20.22
N VAL A 189 1.58 19.76 20.49
CA VAL A 189 0.24 19.54 21.06
C VAL A 189 0.09 20.15 22.45
N LEU A 190 1.18 20.22 23.24
CA LEU A 190 1.12 20.72 24.61
C LEU A 190 0.97 22.24 24.70
N GLN A 191 1.44 23.00 23.69
CA GLN A 191 1.26 24.45 23.57
C GLN A 191 1.59 25.22 24.86
N TRP A 192 2.69 24.84 25.53
CA TRP A 192 3.15 25.53 26.73
C TRP A 192 3.30 27.04 26.48
N LYS A 193 2.59 27.85 27.27
CA LYS A 193 2.65 29.33 27.18
C LYS A 193 3.89 29.92 27.81
N GLU A 194 4.49 29.19 28.75
CA GLU A 194 5.65 29.62 29.50
C GLU A 194 6.83 28.69 29.23
N SER A 195 8.02 29.26 29.09
CA SER A 195 9.26 28.51 28.94
C SER A 195 9.61 27.69 30.20
N SER A 196 10.62 26.83 30.07
CA SER A 196 11.26 26.18 31.21
C SER A 196 11.76 27.21 32.22
N THR A 197 11.54 26.96 33.51
CA THR A 197 12.11 27.75 34.61
C THR A 197 13.54 27.33 34.95
N ILE A 198 14.02 26.21 34.39
CA ILE A 198 15.39 25.73 34.55
C ILE A 198 16.28 26.46 33.55
N GLU A 199 17.25 27.22 34.04
CA GLU A 199 18.25 27.92 33.25
C GLU A 199 19.33 26.94 32.77
N ILE A 200 19.44 26.76 31.45
CA ILE A 200 20.52 26.04 30.81
C ILE A 200 20.97 26.81 29.57
N ASP A 201 22.27 26.74 29.24
CA ASP A 201 22.75 27.27 27.97
C ASP A 201 22.45 26.28 26.83
N LYS A 202 21.23 26.41 26.30
CA LYS A 202 20.69 25.52 25.25
C LYS A 202 21.48 25.57 23.94
N TYR A 203 22.29 26.61 23.71
CA TYR A 203 23.06 26.77 22.47
C TYR A 203 24.34 25.94 22.45
N LEU A 204 24.75 25.36 23.60
CA LEU A 204 25.94 24.51 23.66
C LEU A 204 25.88 23.29 22.75
N ILE A 205 24.68 22.81 22.41
CA ILE A 205 24.50 21.68 21.47
C ILE A 205 25.05 22.00 20.07
N PHE A 206 25.08 23.27 19.65
CA PHE A 206 25.57 23.68 18.32
C PHE A 206 27.10 23.68 18.22
N TYR A 207 27.80 23.40 19.32
CA TYR A 207 29.26 23.23 19.37
C TYR A 207 29.64 21.78 19.71
N ASP A 208 28.67 20.86 19.76
CA ASP A 208 28.86 19.46 20.14
C ASP A 208 28.85 18.55 18.91
N ILE A 209 29.95 17.84 18.68
CA ILE A 209 30.06 16.87 17.59
C ILE A 209 29.08 15.69 17.73
N GLU A 210 28.65 15.35 18.95
CA GLU A 210 27.61 14.34 19.17
C GLU A 210 26.28 14.80 18.55
N PHE A 211 25.93 16.09 18.71
CA PHE A 211 24.72 16.65 18.10
C PHE A 211 24.83 16.68 16.57
N GLU A 212 25.95 17.16 16.02
CA GLU A 212 26.19 17.19 14.57
C GLU A 212 26.00 15.81 13.95
N ASN A 213 26.63 14.78 14.52
CA ASN A 213 26.56 13.40 14.04
C ASN A 213 25.14 12.83 14.13
N ILE A 214 24.39 13.15 15.19
CA ILE A 214 23.00 12.70 15.34
C ILE A 214 22.13 13.31 14.25
N ILE A 215 22.27 14.62 13.99
CA ILE A 215 21.48 15.31 12.96
C ILE A 215 21.87 14.82 11.55
N ASP A 216 23.16 14.62 11.27
CA ASP A 216 23.62 14.10 9.99
C ASP A 216 23.11 12.67 9.72
N ASP A 217 23.25 11.76 10.68
CA ASP A 217 22.71 10.40 10.56
C ASP A 217 21.17 10.41 10.42
N TYR A 218 20.48 11.27 11.17
CA TYR A 218 19.04 11.47 11.01
C TYR A 218 18.66 11.92 9.60
N LEU A 219 19.38 12.92 9.06
CA LEU A 219 19.18 13.46 7.71
C LEU A 219 19.42 12.41 6.63
N TYR A 220 20.49 11.62 6.75
CA TYR A 220 20.77 10.52 5.82
C TYR A 220 19.60 9.53 5.77
N ASN A 221 19.08 9.14 6.94
CA ASN A 221 18.00 8.16 7.02
C ASN A 221 16.66 8.71 6.50
N ILE A 222 16.29 9.96 6.81
CA ILE A 222 15.05 10.54 6.28
C ILE A 222 15.11 10.79 4.77
N VAL A 223 16.27 11.17 4.21
CA VAL A 223 16.47 11.28 2.77
C VAL A 223 16.30 9.92 2.09
N SER A 224 16.93 8.87 2.64
CA SER A 224 16.80 7.49 2.16
C SER A 224 15.35 6.99 2.23
N PHE A 225 14.64 7.30 3.32
CA PHE A 225 13.22 7.00 3.48
C PHE A 225 12.39 7.72 2.41
N ASN A 226 12.62 9.02 2.20
CA ASN A 226 11.87 9.83 1.25
C ASN A 226 12.06 9.35 -0.21
N ILE A 227 13.26 8.93 -0.59
CA ILE A 227 13.52 8.30 -1.91
C ILE A 227 12.67 7.03 -2.09
N ARG A 228 12.54 6.21 -1.05
CA ARG A 228 11.70 5.01 -1.09
C ARG A 228 10.22 5.36 -1.21
N LEU A 229 9.76 6.41 -0.53
CA LEU A 229 8.39 6.91 -0.66
C LEU A 229 8.10 7.41 -2.08
N GLN A 230 9.03 8.12 -2.72
CA GLN A 230 8.88 8.54 -4.12
C GLN A 230 8.78 7.34 -5.06
N SER A 231 9.60 6.31 -4.84
CA SER A 231 9.53 5.05 -5.60
C SER A 231 8.22 4.29 -5.37
N LEU A 232 7.68 4.32 -4.15
CA LEU A 232 6.37 3.75 -3.82
C LEU A 232 5.25 4.54 -4.51
N LYS A 233 5.31 5.87 -4.47
CA LYS A 233 4.33 6.74 -5.14
C LYS A 233 4.28 6.46 -6.64
N ALA A 234 5.43 6.32 -7.30
CA ALA A 234 5.47 5.98 -8.73
C ALA A 234 4.77 4.65 -9.04
N ASN A 235 4.94 3.63 -8.17
CA ASN A 235 4.23 2.36 -8.30
C ASN A 235 2.71 2.53 -8.08
N VAL A 236 2.30 3.31 -7.07
CA VAL A 236 0.89 3.67 -6.83
C VAL A 236 0.26 4.37 -8.04
N ASP A 237 0.95 5.34 -8.63
CA ASP A 237 0.47 6.07 -9.80
C ASP A 237 0.18 5.12 -10.98
N GLN A 238 1.01 4.08 -11.16
CA GLN A 238 0.77 3.05 -12.18
C GLN A 238 -0.39 2.12 -11.79
N ILE A 239 -0.52 1.72 -10.53
CA ILE A 239 -1.65 0.89 -10.06
C ILE A 239 -2.97 1.61 -10.30
N ILE A 240 -3.05 2.90 -9.98
CA ILE A 240 -4.23 3.74 -10.26
C ILE A 240 -4.55 3.72 -11.76
N LYS A 241 -3.54 3.93 -12.61
CA LYS A 241 -3.70 3.93 -14.08
C LYS A 241 -4.25 2.60 -14.61
N TYR A 242 -3.71 1.46 -14.15
CA TYR A 242 -4.10 0.13 -14.67
C TYR A 242 -5.33 -0.47 -13.99
N SER A 243 -5.74 0.04 -12.84
CA SER A 243 -6.99 -0.34 -12.17
C SER A 243 -8.21 0.43 -12.66
N ASP A 244 -8.03 1.52 -13.42
CA ASP A 244 -9.13 2.28 -14.01
C ASP A 244 -9.97 1.41 -14.96
N LYS A 245 -11.29 1.48 -14.78
CA LYS A 245 -12.32 0.80 -15.59
C LYS A 245 -12.16 1.09 -17.09
N ASN A 246 -11.79 2.31 -17.43
CA ASN A 246 -11.68 2.75 -18.84
C ASN A 246 -10.52 2.08 -19.58
N ASN A 247 -9.51 1.57 -18.87
CA ASN A 247 -8.34 0.91 -19.45
C ASN A 247 -8.47 -0.63 -19.53
N ASN A 248 -9.51 -1.22 -18.93
CA ASN A 248 -9.74 -2.67 -18.89
C ASN A 248 -10.80 -3.15 -19.90
N LEU A 249 -11.25 -2.28 -20.81
CA LEU A 249 -12.28 -2.55 -21.83
C LEU A 249 -11.74 -2.90 -23.23
N ASN A 250 -10.41 -3.02 -23.40
CA ASN A 250 -9.78 -3.44 -24.65
C ASN A 250 -9.05 -4.77 -24.49
#